data_AF-A0A0F7SAH1-F1
#
_entry.id   AF-A0A0F7SAH1-F1
#
_cell.length_a   1.000
_cell.length_b   1.000
_cell.length_c   1.000
_cell.angle_alpha   90.00
_cell.angle_beta   90.00
_cell.angle_gamma   90.00
#
_symmetry.space_group_name_H-M   'P 1'
#
loop_
_entity.id
_entity.type
_entity.pdbx_description
1 polymer ?
#
loop_
_entity_poly.entity_id
_entity_poly.type
_entity_poly.pdbx_seq_one_letter_code
_entity_poly.pdbx_strand_id
1 'polypeptide(L)'
;MASQQIVDDPPSYLHQDHLRSPTYTQSTFVPANPSTDMPSHSKPPILQPWLGLRARLFLSPISIPLISLLFVGTRLWMSSNDANNSVSSAKTNLLSACDAVEGTASLAASFPHFLAATTNLQLAQSVTSTVHGAARVFDLSMVAIEKVLVYIVNSYKSLFMCFMELLVRGSLAVLIEAVQLISQAITAAAQGIRLAIQESVEGVNAILSTAVGAINDVVGVFGQHVNPPHIAVPSLTALENITLPHEIQDGLLKLNATLPTLQQLKQTMDSLIQTPFEEMRREVNATLGAFEFNHTLLPVPQMRNVTFCDRIDTSPLDELGEELRGAARWGLIVLALVAVV
;
A
#
# COMPACT_ATOMS: atom_id res chain seq x y z
N MET A 1 -18.48 13.75 9.62
CA MET A 1 -19.66 13.01 9.13
C MET A 1 -20.25 12.29 10.32
N ALA A 2 -21.37 12.78 10.84
CA ALA A 2 -22.00 12.29 12.06
C ALA A 2 -23.02 11.20 11.70
N SER A 3 -22.87 10.03 12.30
CA SER A 3 -23.72 8.86 12.11
C SER A 3 -25.02 9.04 12.90
N GLN A 4 -26.16 9.17 12.20
CA GLN A 4 -27.49 9.14 12.81
C GLN A 4 -27.83 7.71 13.25
N GLN A 5 -28.07 7.53 14.55
CA GLN A 5 -28.73 6.36 15.12
C GLN A 5 -30.23 6.43 14.75
N ILE A 6 -30.66 5.47 13.94
CA ILE A 6 -32.08 5.17 13.72
C ILE A 6 -32.49 4.25 14.87
N VAL A 7 -33.40 4.74 15.71
CA VAL A 7 -34.06 3.98 16.77
C VAL A 7 -35.35 3.44 16.16
N ASP A 8 -35.42 2.13 15.94
CA ASP A 8 -36.64 1.44 15.54
C ASP A 8 -37.56 1.27 16.76
N ASP A 9 -38.76 1.85 16.70
CA ASP A 9 -39.83 1.61 17.66
C ASP A 9 -40.47 0.22 17.43
N PRO A 10 -40.85 -0.53 18.48
CA PRO A 10 -41.48 -1.83 18.33
C PRO A 10 -42.95 -1.71 17.88
N PRO A 11 -43.48 -2.72 17.16
CA PRO A 11 -44.83 -2.68 16.61
C PRO A 11 -45.91 -2.72 17.70
N SER A 12 -46.85 -1.79 17.59
CA SER A 12 -48.02 -1.64 18.43
C SER A 12 -49.13 -2.60 17.99
N TYR A 13 -49.23 -3.75 18.65
CA TYR A 13 -50.42 -4.62 18.60
C TYR A 13 -51.16 -4.54 19.92
N LEU A 14 -52.20 -3.72 19.97
CA LEU A 14 -53.36 -3.85 20.88
C LEU A 14 -54.41 -2.81 20.47
N HIS A 15 -55.30 -3.20 19.55
CA HIS A 15 -56.62 -2.57 19.45
C HIS A 15 -57.60 -3.50 20.15
N GLN A 16 -57.97 -3.11 21.36
CA GLN A 16 -58.91 -3.84 22.21
C GLN A 16 -60.28 -3.19 22.02
N ASP A 17 -61.04 -3.72 21.06
CA ASP A 17 -62.44 -3.36 20.88
C ASP A 17 -63.23 -3.84 22.09
N HIS A 18 -63.63 -2.90 22.95
CA HIS A 18 -64.57 -3.15 24.02
C HIS A 18 -65.96 -3.43 23.43
N LEU A 19 -66.25 -4.70 23.17
CA LEU A 19 -67.59 -5.21 22.94
C LEU A 19 -68.43 -5.00 24.21
N ARG A 20 -69.25 -3.96 24.16
CA ARG A 20 -70.27 -3.62 25.15
C ARG A 20 -71.32 -4.75 25.19
N SER A 21 -71.38 -5.47 26.30
CA SER A 21 -72.41 -6.47 26.59
C SER A 21 -73.82 -5.86 26.58
N PRO A 22 -74.85 -6.56 26.06
CA PRO A 22 -76.21 -6.06 26.11
C PRO A 22 -76.76 -6.09 27.53
N THR A 23 -77.41 -5.00 27.93
CA THR A 23 -78.11 -4.85 29.19
C THR A 23 -79.29 -5.82 29.25
N TYR A 24 -79.30 -6.73 30.21
CA TYR A 24 -80.47 -7.55 30.52
C TYR A 24 -81.64 -6.63 30.93
N THR A 25 -82.73 -6.68 30.16
CA THR A 25 -84.01 -6.08 30.54
C THR A 25 -84.64 -6.93 31.64
N GLN A 26 -84.50 -6.47 32.87
CA GLN A 26 -85.15 -7.06 34.04
C GLN A 26 -86.66 -6.83 33.92
N SER A 27 -87.41 -7.88 33.58
CA SER A 27 -88.86 -7.84 33.45
C SER A 27 -89.47 -7.66 34.85
N THR A 28 -89.90 -6.45 35.17
CA THR A 28 -90.62 -6.11 36.39
C THR A 28 -92.03 -6.71 36.32
N PHE A 29 -92.25 -7.79 37.07
CA PHE A 29 -93.59 -8.34 37.31
C PHE A 29 -94.37 -7.40 38.24
N VAL A 30 -95.57 -7.01 37.79
CA VAL A 30 -96.52 -6.18 38.53
C VAL A 30 -97.18 -7.03 39.64
N PRO A 31 -97.28 -6.56 40.89
CA PRO A 31 -98.02 -7.27 41.92
C PRO A 31 -99.52 -6.98 41.77
N ALA A 32 -100.31 -8.03 41.51
CA ALA A 32 -101.76 -7.96 41.64
C ALA A 32 -102.17 -8.59 43.00
N ASN A 33 -103.08 -7.87 43.66
CA ASN A 33 -103.50 -7.98 45.05
C ASN A 33 -104.29 -9.28 45.38
N PRO A 34 -104.54 -9.54 46.68
CA PRO A 34 -104.91 -10.84 47.22
C PRO A 34 -106.41 -11.11 47.13
N SER A 35 -106.79 -12.35 47.50
CA SER A 35 -108.13 -12.84 47.87
C SER A 35 -108.80 -13.72 46.83
N THR A 36 -108.52 -15.03 46.88
CA THR A 36 -109.60 -16.03 46.79
C THR A 36 -109.18 -17.24 47.61
N ASP A 37 -109.94 -17.48 48.67
CA ASP A 37 -109.85 -18.62 49.56
C ASP A 37 -110.35 -19.91 48.88
N MET A 38 -109.89 -21.05 49.44
CA MET A 38 -110.51 -22.40 49.43
C MET A 38 -109.97 -23.44 48.42
N PRO A 39 -109.96 -24.77 48.72
CA PRO A 39 -109.88 -25.50 49.99
C PRO A 39 -108.68 -26.48 50.08
N SER A 40 -108.47 -27.05 51.28
CA SER A 40 -107.46 -28.07 51.54
C SER A 40 -107.75 -29.44 50.90
N HIS A 41 -106.65 -30.10 50.47
CA HIS A 41 -106.45 -31.54 50.30
C HIS A 41 -107.00 -32.25 49.04
N SER A 42 -106.11 -32.42 48.06
CA SER A 42 -105.99 -33.72 47.37
C SER A 42 -104.51 -33.99 47.11
N LYS A 43 -104.00 -35.06 47.74
CA LYS A 43 -102.68 -35.61 47.45
C LYS A 43 -102.66 -36.01 45.97
N PRO A 44 -101.73 -35.49 45.14
CA PRO A 44 -101.69 -35.86 43.74
C PRO A 44 -101.48 -37.38 43.62
N PRO A 45 -102.12 -38.05 42.64
CA PRO A 45 -101.94 -39.48 42.43
C PRO A 45 -100.45 -39.74 42.20
N ILE A 46 -99.90 -40.71 42.93
CA ILE A 46 -98.50 -41.10 42.80
C ILE A 46 -98.39 -41.81 41.44
N LEU A 47 -97.97 -41.08 40.41
CA LEU A 47 -97.61 -41.68 39.13
C LEU A 47 -96.45 -42.64 39.38
N GLN A 48 -96.70 -43.93 39.16
CA GLN A 48 -95.66 -44.96 39.20
C GLN A 48 -94.66 -44.65 38.08
N PRO A 49 -93.34 -44.58 38.37
CA PRO A 49 -92.34 -44.25 37.37
C PRO A 49 -92.26 -45.35 36.31
N TRP A 50 -92.83 -45.08 35.13
CA TRP A 50 -92.93 -46.01 33.99
C TRP A 50 -91.64 -46.17 33.18
N LEU A 51 -90.48 -45.99 33.81
CA LEU A 51 -89.20 -46.41 33.23
C LEU A 51 -88.60 -47.46 34.17
N GLY A 52 -88.72 -48.73 33.78
CA GLY A 52 -88.08 -49.83 34.49
C GLY A 52 -86.56 -49.60 34.62
N LEU A 53 -85.96 -50.24 35.63
CA LEU A 53 -84.53 -50.14 35.94
C LEU A 53 -83.63 -50.32 34.70
N ARG A 54 -84.04 -51.19 33.77
CA ARG A 54 -83.36 -51.41 32.48
C ARG A 54 -83.40 -50.18 31.57
N ALA A 55 -84.52 -49.47 31.48
CA ALA A 55 -84.64 -48.26 30.66
C ALA A 55 -83.77 -47.10 31.19
N ARG A 56 -83.59 -47.01 32.52
CA ARG A 56 -82.63 -46.06 33.14
C ARG A 56 -81.17 -46.45 32.91
N LEU A 57 -80.85 -47.74 32.94
CA LEU A 57 -79.52 -48.25 32.61
C LEU A 57 -79.15 -48.00 31.15
N PHE A 58 -80.10 -48.10 30.21
CA PHE A 58 -79.87 -47.77 28.80
C PHE A 58 -79.79 -46.25 28.53
N LEU A 59 -80.43 -45.39 29.35
CA LEU A 59 -80.33 -43.92 29.23
C LEU A 59 -79.13 -43.29 29.99
N SER A 60 -78.54 -44.02 30.95
CA SER A 60 -77.37 -43.59 31.74
C SER A 60 -76.16 -43.13 30.90
N PRO A 61 -75.77 -43.79 29.79
CA PRO A 61 -74.61 -43.37 29.01
C PRO A 61 -74.79 -42.07 28.21
N ILE A 62 -76.02 -41.57 28.04
CA ILE A 62 -76.31 -40.30 27.33
C ILE A 62 -76.42 -39.11 28.31
N SER A 63 -76.23 -39.36 29.60
CA SER A 63 -76.24 -38.27 30.57
C SER A 63 -75.07 -37.30 30.34
N ILE A 64 -75.37 -36.00 30.42
CA ILE A 64 -74.40 -34.88 30.32
C ILE A 64 -73.10 -35.13 31.13
N PRO A 65 -73.13 -35.66 32.37
CA PRO A 65 -71.89 -35.94 33.12
C PRO A 65 -70.99 -37.01 32.50
N LEU A 66 -71.54 -38.06 31.88
CA LEU A 66 -70.75 -39.17 31.34
C LEU A 66 -70.00 -38.75 30.06
N ILE A 67 -70.64 -37.92 29.23
CA ILE A 67 -70.01 -37.31 28.05
C ILE A 67 -68.86 -36.37 28.47
N SER A 68 -69.05 -35.56 29.52
CA SER A 68 -67.99 -34.69 30.06
C SER A 68 -66.80 -35.49 30.57
N LEU A 69 -67.05 -36.58 31.30
CA LEU A 69 -66.02 -37.45 31.86
C LEU A 69 -65.24 -38.19 30.75
N LEU A 70 -65.93 -38.66 29.70
CA LEU A 70 -65.29 -39.25 28.51
C LEU A 70 -64.43 -38.23 27.75
N PHE A 71 -64.87 -36.99 27.63
CA PHE A 71 -64.07 -35.92 27.04
C PHE A 71 -62.79 -35.64 27.85
N VAL A 72 -62.88 -35.59 29.17
CA VAL A 72 -61.71 -35.43 30.05
C VAL A 72 -60.77 -36.63 29.93
N GLY A 73 -61.29 -37.86 29.88
CA GLY A 73 -60.47 -39.07 29.68
C GLY A 73 -59.73 -39.08 28.35
N THR A 74 -60.40 -38.74 27.25
CA THR A 74 -59.76 -38.66 25.92
C THR A 74 -58.73 -37.53 25.85
N ARG A 75 -59.01 -36.38 26.46
CA ARG A 75 -58.04 -35.28 26.59
C ARG A 75 -56.83 -35.66 27.42
N LEU A 76 -57.02 -36.35 28.55
CA LEU A 76 -55.92 -36.82 29.39
C LEU A 76 -55.06 -37.84 28.65
N TRP A 77 -55.67 -38.75 27.89
CA TRP A 77 -54.96 -39.72 27.07
C TRP A 77 -54.12 -39.05 25.98
N MET A 78 -54.71 -38.09 25.25
CA MET A 78 -54.00 -37.36 24.21
C MET A 78 -52.85 -36.51 24.80
N SER A 79 -53.11 -35.80 25.90
CA SER A 79 -52.11 -35.02 26.62
C SER A 79 -50.95 -35.87 27.15
N SER A 80 -51.20 -37.12 27.53
CA SER A 80 -50.15 -38.04 27.99
C SER A 80 -49.24 -38.48 26.84
N ASN A 81 -49.81 -38.76 25.67
CA ASN A 81 -49.03 -39.05 24.47
C ASN A 81 -48.22 -37.84 24.01
N ASP A 82 -48.82 -36.65 24.03
CA ASP A 82 -48.13 -35.41 23.67
C ASP A 82 -46.96 -35.12 24.63
N ALA A 83 -47.14 -35.31 25.94
CA ALA A 83 -46.08 -35.15 26.93
C ALA A 83 -44.88 -36.09 26.67
N ASN A 84 -45.12 -37.35 26.32
CA ASN A 84 -44.05 -38.30 25.97
C ASN A 84 -43.30 -37.87 24.70
N ASN A 85 -44.03 -37.42 23.67
CA ASN A 85 -43.43 -36.92 22.43
C ASN A 85 -42.61 -35.64 22.69
N SER A 86 -43.08 -34.76 23.57
CA SER A 86 -42.35 -33.56 23.99
C SER A 86 -41.08 -33.89 24.76
N VAL A 87 -41.09 -34.90 25.65
CA VAL A 87 -39.89 -35.37 26.38
C VAL A 87 -38.86 -35.96 25.42
N SER A 88 -39.30 -36.82 24.49
CA SER A 88 -38.40 -37.37 23.45
C SER A 88 -37.82 -36.28 22.56
N SER A 89 -38.64 -35.30 22.16
CA SER A 89 -38.19 -34.16 21.34
C SER A 89 -37.23 -33.26 22.12
N ALA A 90 -37.47 -33.04 23.41
CA ALA A 90 -36.57 -32.29 24.28
C ALA A 90 -35.20 -32.97 24.39
N LYS A 91 -35.17 -34.30 24.52
CA LYS A 91 -33.93 -35.10 24.53
C LYS A 91 -33.15 -34.95 23.23
N THR A 92 -33.81 -35.10 22.08
CA THR A 92 -33.15 -34.96 20.77
C THR A 92 -32.65 -33.54 20.53
N ASN A 93 -33.42 -32.53 20.96
CA ASN A 93 -33.02 -31.13 20.84
C ASN A 93 -31.87 -30.77 21.78
N LEU A 94 -31.83 -31.36 22.98
CA LEU A 94 -30.73 -31.17 23.92
C LEU A 94 -29.44 -31.78 23.36
N LEU A 95 -29.50 -33.03 22.87
CA LEU A 95 -28.33 -33.69 22.28
C LEU A 95 -27.84 -32.96 21.03
N SER A 96 -28.73 -32.54 20.13
CA SER A 96 -28.34 -31.80 18.93
C SER A 96 -27.76 -30.42 19.25
N ALA A 97 -28.32 -29.72 20.24
CA ALA A 97 -27.75 -28.47 20.74
C ALA A 97 -26.38 -28.70 21.39
N CYS A 98 -26.21 -29.81 22.12
CA CYS A 98 -24.93 -30.18 22.68
C CYS A 98 -23.89 -30.44 21.59
N ASP A 99 -24.21 -31.27 20.59
CA ASP A 99 -23.30 -31.58 19.48
C ASP A 99 -22.86 -30.32 18.72
N ALA A 100 -23.77 -29.34 18.59
CA ALA A 100 -23.45 -28.04 18.00
C ALA A 100 -22.46 -27.23 18.87
N VAL A 101 -22.64 -27.25 20.20
CA VAL A 101 -21.68 -26.61 21.14
C VAL A 101 -20.35 -27.37 21.14
N GLU A 102 -20.37 -28.70 21.02
CA GLU A 102 -19.16 -29.53 20.98
C GLU A 102 -18.35 -29.29 19.72
N GLY A 103 -19.01 -29.23 18.56
CA GLY A 103 -18.39 -28.87 17.30
C GLY A 103 -17.77 -27.47 17.37
N THR A 104 -18.49 -26.48 17.91
CA THR A 104 -17.95 -25.12 18.05
C THR A 104 -16.82 -25.02 19.07
N ALA A 105 -16.89 -25.73 20.20
CA ALA A 105 -15.81 -25.81 21.18
C ALA A 105 -14.56 -26.48 20.61
N SER A 106 -14.72 -27.53 19.81
CA SER A 106 -13.62 -28.22 19.12
C SER A 106 -12.98 -27.34 18.04
N LEU A 107 -13.80 -26.59 17.30
CA LEU A 107 -13.31 -25.57 16.37
C LEU A 107 -12.53 -24.48 17.12
N ALA A 108 -13.07 -23.96 18.23
CA ALA A 108 -12.37 -22.97 19.05
C ALA A 108 -11.06 -23.52 19.66
N ALA A 109 -11.03 -24.79 20.07
CA ALA A 109 -9.85 -25.46 20.60
C ALA A 109 -8.78 -25.68 19.52
N SER A 110 -9.19 -25.91 18.27
CA SER A 110 -8.31 -26.07 17.11
C SER A 110 -7.93 -24.75 16.43
N PHE A 111 -8.61 -23.65 16.76
CA PHE A 111 -8.35 -22.33 16.18
C PHE A 111 -6.87 -21.89 16.26
N PRO A 112 -6.14 -22.08 17.38
CA PRO A 112 -4.72 -21.74 17.46
C PRO A 112 -3.86 -22.49 16.42
N HIS A 113 -4.22 -23.71 16.02
CA HIS A 113 -3.49 -24.46 14.99
C HIS A 113 -3.57 -23.77 13.64
N PHE A 114 -4.78 -23.41 13.20
CA PHE A 114 -5.00 -22.75 11.91
C PHE A 114 -4.40 -21.34 11.89
N LEU A 115 -4.56 -20.59 12.98
CA LEU A 115 -3.97 -19.25 13.10
C LEU A 115 -2.44 -19.34 13.04
N ALA A 116 -1.81 -20.25 13.78
CA ALA A 116 -0.37 -20.44 13.74
C ALA A 116 0.11 -20.88 12.36
N ALA A 117 -0.52 -21.89 11.74
CA ALA A 117 -0.14 -22.38 10.41
C ALA A 117 -0.19 -21.27 9.35
N THR A 118 -1.29 -20.50 9.32
CA THR A 118 -1.47 -19.40 8.36
C THR A 118 -0.51 -18.24 8.63
N THR A 119 -0.36 -17.84 9.89
CA THR A 119 0.55 -16.74 10.28
C THR A 119 2.00 -17.10 10.04
N ASN A 120 2.41 -18.35 10.25
CA ASN A 120 3.77 -18.82 10.02
C ASN A 120 4.13 -18.77 8.53
N LEU A 121 3.20 -19.17 7.65
CA LEU A 121 3.37 -19.03 6.20
C LEU A 121 3.47 -17.56 5.78
N GLN A 122 2.57 -16.71 6.29
CA GLN A 122 2.58 -15.28 5.96
C GLN A 122 3.83 -14.58 6.48
N LEU A 123 4.30 -14.93 7.69
CA LEU A 123 5.53 -14.41 8.26
C LEU A 123 6.74 -14.84 7.44
N ALA A 124 6.81 -16.11 7.04
CA ALA A 124 7.88 -16.62 6.19
C ALA A 124 7.93 -15.89 4.84
N GLN A 125 6.77 -15.71 4.21
CA GLN A 125 6.67 -14.95 2.96
C GLN A 125 7.04 -13.48 3.15
N SER A 126 6.60 -12.86 4.26
CA SER A 126 6.93 -11.48 4.59
C SER A 126 8.44 -11.31 4.77
N VAL A 127 9.09 -12.14 5.58
CA VAL A 127 10.55 -12.09 5.80
C VAL A 127 11.30 -12.28 4.50
N THR A 128 10.93 -13.27 3.69
CA THR A 128 11.52 -13.52 2.37
C THR A 128 11.37 -12.29 1.46
N SER A 129 10.17 -11.72 1.39
CA SER A 129 9.90 -10.53 0.59
C SER A 129 10.67 -9.29 1.07
N THR A 130 10.85 -9.13 2.39
CA THR A 130 11.63 -8.04 2.98
C THR A 130 13.10 -8.20 2.64
N VAL A 131 13.66 -9.40 2.68
CA VAL A 131 15.05 -9.67 2.28
C VAL A 131 15.25 -9.38 0.79
N HIS A 132 14.35 -9.84 -0.08
CA HIS A 132 14.39 -9.49 -1.51
C HIS A 132 14.24 -7.98 -1.76
N GLY A 133 13.36 -7.31 -1.02
CA GLY A 133 13.20 -5.86 -1.08
C GLY A 133 14.47 -5.13 -0.66
N ALA A 134 15.08 -5.54 0.46
CA ALA A 134 16.34 -4.98 0.95
C ALA A 134 17.48 -5.20 -0.06
N ALA A 135 17.58 -6.40 -0.65
CA ALA A 135 18.54 -6.71 -1.70
C ALA A 135 18.41 -5.75 -2.90
N ARG A 136 17.16 -5.46 -3.32
CA ARG A 136 16.89 -4.51 -4.40
C ARG A 136 17.27 -3.08 -4.04
N VAL A 137 17.06 -2.66 -2.80
CA VAL A 137 17.49 -1.34 -2.32
C VAL A 137 19.02 -1.25 -2.29
N PHE A 138 19.71 -2.28 -1.81
CA PHE A 138 21.17 -2.35 -1.85
C PHE A 138 21.69 -2.30 -3.29
N ASP A 139 21.09 -3.06 -4.21
CA ASP A 139 21.42 -3.05 -5.64
C ASP A 139 21.30 -1.63 -6.24
N LEU A 140 20.16 -0.97 -6.01
CA LEU A 140 19.95 0.40 -6.47
C LEU A 140 20.93 1.40 -5.83
N SER A 141 21.28 1.22 -4.56
CA SER A 141 22.25 2.09 -3.88
C SER A 141 23.66 1.94 -4.46
N MET A 142 24.08 0.71 -4.80
CA MET A 142 25.36 0.45 -5.45
C MET A 142 25.41 1.08 -6.84
N VAL A 143 24.33 0.95 -7.62
CA VAL A 143 24.22 1.64 -8.93
C VAL A 143 24.29 3.15 -8.78
N ALA A 144 23.60 3.72 -7.79
CA ALA A 144 23.64 5.16 -7.55
C ALA A 144 25.07 5.63 -7.26
N ILE A 145 25.82 4.93 -6.40
CA ILE A 145 27.22 5.25 -6.08
C ILE A 145 28.11 5.11 -7.32
N GLU A 146 27.97 4.02 -8.07
CA GLU A 146 28.69 3.78 -9.32
C GLU A 146 28.51 4.95 -10.30
N LYS A 147 27.26 5.38 -10.53
CA LYS A 147 26.97 6.51 -11.44
C LYS A 147 27.48 7.84 -10.92
N VAL A 148 27.42 8.09 -9.61
CA VAL A 148 27.98 9.30 -9.00
C VAL A 148 29.50 9.35 -9.17
N LEU A 149 30.20 8.24 -8.91
CA LEU A 149 31.66 8.18 -9.10
C LEU A 149 32.06 8.37 -10.55
N VAL A 150 31.38 7.69 -11.48
CA VAL A 150 31.58 7.87 -12.93
C VAL A 150 31.33 9.33 -13.34
N TYR A 151 30.28 9.97 -12.80
CA TYR A 151 30.02 11.39 -13.04
C TYR A 151 31.14 12.29 -12.53
N ILE A 152 31.60 12.09 -11.29
CA ILE A 152 32.70 12.89 -10.70
C ILE A 152 33.97 12.75 -11.52
N VAL A 153 34.36 11.51 -11.87
CA VAL A 153 35.58 11.26 -12.65
C VAL A 153 35.49 11.88 -14.05
N ASN A 154 34.35 11.74 -14.72
CA ASN A 154 34.14 12.38 -16.02
C ASN A 154 34.14 13.92 -15.91
N SER A 155 33.58 14.48 -14.84
CA SER A 155 33.55 15.92 -14.59
C SER A 155 34.95 16.49 -14.32
N TYR A 156 35.72 15.86 -13.42
CA TYR A 156 37.11 16.23 -13.14
C TYR A 156 37.98 16.18 -14.39
N LYS A 157 37.80 15.14 -15.20
CA LYS A 157 38.52 15.01 -16.46
C LYS A 157 38.17 16.13 -17.44
N SER A 158 36.87 16.44 -17.61
CA SER A 158 36.43 17.53 -18.48
C SER A 158 36.99 18.88 -18.01
N LEU A 159 36.99 19.11 -16.70
CA LEU A 159 37.55 20.32 -16.10
C LEU A 159 39.07 20.39 -16.29
N PHE A 160 39.80 19.29 -16.10
CA PHE A 160 41.25 19.22 -16.33
C PHE A 160 41.60 19.43 -17.80
N MET A 161 40.80 18.89 -18.72
CA MET A 161 40.95 19.10 -20.16
C MET A 161 40.73 20.56 -20.53
N CYS A 162 39.67 21.18 -20.01
CA CYS A 162 39.39 22.61 -20.20
C CYS A 162 40.53 23.47 -19.62
N PHE A 163 41.03 23.13 -18.42
CA PHE A 163 42.14 23.84 -17.79
C PHE A 163 43.42 23.71 -18.61
N MET A 164 43.74 22.51 -19.11
CA MET A 164 44.90 22.30 -19.98
C MET A 164 44.76 23.04 -21.31
N GLU A 165 43.56 23.10 -21.89
CA GLU A 165 43.29 23.87 -23.11
C GLU A 165 43.47 25.37 -22.88
N LEU A 166 42.95 25.91 -21.77
CA LEU A 166 43.16 27.31 -21.37
C LEU A 166 44.64 27.60 -21.07
N LEU A 167 45.36 26.68 -20.45
CA LEU A 167 46.78 26.83 -20.14
C LEU A 167 47.63 26.82 -21.41
N VAL A 168 47.41 25.84 -22.30
CA VAL A 168 48.12 25.75 -23.57
C VAL A 168 47.80 26.96 -24.45
N ARG A 169 46.53 27.30 -24.65
CA ARG A 169 46.14 28.48 -25.45
C ARG A 169 46.58 29.79 -24.82
N GLY A 170 46.50 29.91 -23.50
CA GLY A 170 46.95 31.09 -22.75
C GLY A 170 48.46 31.29 -22.87
N SER A 171 49.25 30.23 -22.68
CA SER A 171 50.71 30.28 -22.86
C SER A 171 51.10 30.62 -24.30
N LEU A 172 50.35 30.11 -25.28
CA LEU A 172 50.61 30.40 -26.68
C LEU A 172 50.29 31.85 -27.05
N ALA A 173 49.21 32.43 -26.51
CA ALA A 173 48.86 33.84 -26.73
C ALA A 173 49.97 34.78 -26.22
N VAL A 174 50.53 34.52 -25.04
CA VAL A 174 51.64 35.30 -24.47
C VAL A 174 52.89 35.20 -25.35
N LEU A 175 53.22 34.00 -25.85
CA LEU A 175 54.36 33.82 -26.76
C LEU A 175 54.16 34.57 -28.09
N ILE A 176 52.95 34.56 -28.64
CA ILE A 176 52.62 35.28 -29.88
C ILE A 176 52.76 36.81 -29.69
N GLU A 177 52.29 37.36 -28.57
CA GLU A 177 52.44 38.79 -28.26
C GLU A 177 53.91 39.20 -28.08
N ALA A 178 54.70 38.37 -27.37
CA ALA A 178 56.13 38.62 -27.19
C ALA A 178 56.88 38.66 -28.53
N VAL A 179 56.56 37.75 -29.45
CA VAL A 179 57.14 37.73 -30.80
C VAL A 179 56.72 38.95 -31.62
N GLN A 180 55.47 39.39 -31.53
CA GLN A 180 55.00 40.60 -32.22
C GLN A 180 55.72 41.87 -31.72
N LEU A 181 55.93 42.00 -30.41
CA LEU A 181 56.68 43.11 -29.81
C LEU A 181 58.14 43.16 -30.30
N ILE A 182 58.79 42.00 -30.38
CA ILE A 182 60.16 41.90 -30.90
C ILE A 182 60.19 42.31 -32.38
N SER A 183 59.26 41.84 -33.20
CA SER A 183 59.17 42.22 -34.61
C SER A 183 58.91 43.71 -34.80
N GLN A 184 58.06 44.33 -33.98
CA GLN A 184 57.84 45.78 -33.99
C GLN A 184 59.09 46.55 -33.58
N ALA A 185 59.81 46.10 -32.54
CA ALA A 185 61.05 46.73 -32.10
C ALA A 185 62.15 46.64 -33.16
N ILE A 186 62.29 45.49 -33.85
CA ILE A 186 63.22 45.32 -34.96
C ILE A 186 62.86 46.26 -36.12
N THR A 187 61.58 46.37 -36.46
CA THR A 187 61.10 47.26 -37.54
C THR A 187 61.32 48.73 -37.19
N ALA A 188 61.05 49.13 -35.95
CA ALA A 188 61.28 50.48 -35.47
C ALA A 188 62.77 50.83 -35.43
N ALA A 189 63.63 49.90 -34.99
CA ALA A 189 65.08 50.08 -35.02
C ALA A 189 65.60 50.19 -36.47
N ALA A 190 65.09 49.37 -37.39
CA ALA A 190 65.39 49.45 -38.81
C ALA A 190 64.99 50.81 -39.42
N GLN A 191 63.81 51.32 -39.09
CA GLN A 191 63.36 52.65 -39.52
C GLN A 191 64.20 53.77 -38.90
N GLY A 192 64.56 53.68 -37.61
CA GLY A 192 65.44 54.64 -36.95
C GLY A 192 66.83 54.69 -37.58
N ILE A 193 67.41 53.54 -37.93
CA ILE A 193 68.68 53.45 -38.67
C ILE A 193 68.54 54.10 -40.05
N ARG A 194 67.43 53.86 -40.77
CA ARG A 194 67.16 54.51 -42.07
C ARG A 194 67.07 56.02 -41.95
N LEU A 195 66.33 56.53 -40.96
CA LEU A 195 66.20 57.97 -40.71
C LEU A 195 67.54 58.61 -40.36
N ALA A 196 68.33 57.98 -39.47
CA ALA A 196 69.65 58.48 -39.10
C ALA A 196 70.63 58.48 -40.28
N ILE A 197 70.59 57.44 -41.14
CA ILE A 197 71.39 57.40 -42.36
C ILE A 197 70.95 58.50 -43.32
N GLN A 198 69.64 58.70 -43.52
CA GLN A 198 69.12 59.73 -44.40
C GLN A 198 69.47 61.15 -43.91
N GLU A 199 69.32 61.41 -42.61
CA GLU A 199 69.72 62.68 -41.98
C GLU A 199 71.24 62.89 -42.07
N SER A 200 72.05 61.86 -41.88
CA SER A 200 73.50 61.95 -42.02
C SER A 200 73.93 62.21 -43.47
N VAL A 201 73.25 61.61 -44.45
CA VAL A 201 73.53 61.84 -45.88
C VAL A 201 73.08 63.25 -46.28
N GLU A 202 71.93 63.72 -45.81
CA GLU A 202 71.48 65.10 -46.01
C GLU A 202 72.44 66.11 -45.36
N GLY A 203 72.91 65.85 -44.14
CA GLY A 203 73.91 66.67 -43.44
C GLY A 203 75.25 66.70 -44.16
N VAL A 204 75.72 65.56 -44.68
CA VAL A 204 76.95 65.51 -45.50
C VAL A 204 76.75 66.24 -46.83
N ASN A 205 75.62 66.09 -47.51
CA ASN A 205 75.31 66.84 -48.73
C ASN A 205 75.20 68.36 -48.45
N ALA A 206 74.68 68.77 -47.29
CA ALA A 206 74.62 70.16 -46.87
C ALA A 206 76.01 70.73 -46.56
N ILE A 207 76.86 70.00 -45.86
CA ILE A 207 78.25 70.40 -45.61
C ILE A 207 79.01 70.50 -46.94
N LEU A 208 78.79 69.54 -47.84
CA LEU A 208 79.45 69.51 -49.14
C LEU A 208 78.96 70.63 -50.06
N SER A 209 77.68 70.99 -50.04
CA SER A 209 77.15 72.15 -50.77
C SER A 209 77.64 73.48 -50.16
N THR A 210 77.78 73.56 -48.83
CA THR A 210 78.34 74.75 -48.15
C THR A 210 79.83 74.90 -48.42
N ALA A 211 80.59 73.80 -48.41
CA ALA A 211 82.01 73.79 -48.74
C ALA A 211 82.25 74.14 -50.21
N VAL A 212 81.45 73.59 -51.14
CA VAL A 212 81.53 73.96 -52.56
C VAL A 212 81.05 75.39 -52.81
N GLY A 213 80.07 75.89 -52.04
CA GLY A 213 79.66 77.29 -52.06
C GLY A 213 80.79 78.23 -51.62
N ALA A 214 81.45 77.93 -50.50
CA ALA A 214 82.59 78.70 -50.00
C ALA A 214 83.80 78.64 -50.94
N ILE A 215 84.04 77.50 -51.59
CA ILE A 215 85.08 77.35 -52.61
C ILE A 215 84.71 78.16 -53.87
N ASN A 216 83.46 78.14 -54.34
CA ASN A 216 83.03 78.96 -55.47
C ASN A 216 83.08 80.47 -55.16
N ASP A 217 82.86 80.91 -53.92
CA ASP A 217 83.04 82.32 -53.54
C ASP A 217 84.51 82.76 -53.60
N VAL A 218 85.45 81.86 -53.27
CA VAL A 218 86.90 82.15 -53.32
C VAL A 218 87.46 82.02 -54.74
N VAL A 219 86.97 81.05 -55.52
CA VAL A 219 87.49 80.74 -56.87
C VAL A 219 86.73 81.51 -57.97
N GLY A 220 85.53 82.04 -57.68
CA GLY A 220 84.74 82.90 -58.57
C GLY A 220 85.44 84.21 -58.95
N VAL A 221 86.34 84.71 -58.09
CA VAL A 221 87.23 85.84 -58.40
C VAL A 221 88.25 85.52 -59.51
N PHE A 222 88.48 84.22 -59.79
CA PHE A 222 89.41 83.72 -60.80
C PHE A 222 88.74 82.90 -61.92
N GLY A 223 87.40 82.91 -62.03
CA GLY A 223 86.69 82.41 -63.21
C GLY A 223 86.60 80.89 -63.38
N GLN A 224 86.64 80.09 -62.31
CA GLN A 224 86.39 78.65 -62.37
C GLN A 224 85.31 78.25 -61.34
N HIS A 225 84.33 77.45 -61.78
CA HIS A 225 83.27 76.90 -60.91
C HIS A 225 83.48 75.40 -60.71
N VAL A 226 83.40 74.94 -59.46
CA VAL A 226 83.42 73.51 -59.12
C VAL A 226 81.99 73.06 -58.81
N ASN A 227 81.53 71.96 -59.42
CA ASN A 227 80.21 71.39 -59.13
C ASN A 227 80.32 70.32 -58.01
N PRO A 228 79.40 70.28 -57.03
CA PRO A 228 79.49 69.34 -55.90
C PRO A 228 79.25 67.87 -56.32
N PRO A 229 79.95 66.88 -55.74
CA PRO A 229 79.65 65.47 -55.96
C PRO A 229 78.48 65.01 -55.07
N HIS A 230 77.50 64.32 -55.64
CA HIS A 230 76.36 63.75 -54.92
C HIS A 230 76.67 62.29 -54.52
N ILE A 231 76.62 61.98 -53.23
CA ILE A 231 76.79 60.61 -52.73
C ILE A 231 75.43 59.88 -52.77
N ALA A 232 75.34 58.79 -53.53
CA ALA A 232 74.15 57.94 -53.58
C ALA A 232 74.13 56.93 -52.43
N VAL A 233 72.97 56.79 -51.77
CA VAL A 233 72.73 55.89 -50.65
C VAL A 233 72.66 54.42 -51.15
N PRO A 234 73.41 53.46 -50.57
CA PRO A 234 73.28 52.06 -50.95
C PRO A 234 71.98 51.45 -50.40
N SER A 235 71.36 50.56 -51.17
CA SER A 235 70.04 49.98 -50.91
C SER A 235 70.01 48.99 -49.73
N LEU A 236 69.22 49.30 -48.70
CA LEU A 236 68.93 48.43 -47.53
C LEU A 236 67.92 47.30 -47.86
N THR A 237 68.15 46.56 -48.94
CA THR A 237 67.27 45.45 -49.37
C THR A 237 67.45 44.18 -48.51
N ALA A 238 68.46 44.15 -47.63
CA ALA A 238 68.79 42.98 -46.80
C ALA A 238 67.95 42.86 -45.50
N LEU A 239 67.09 43.83 -45.19
CA LEU A 239 66.35 43.88 -43.91
C LEU A 239 64.84 43.64 -44.07
N GLU A 240 64.39 43.32 -45.28
CA GLU A 240 62.96 43.20 -45.64
C GLU A 240 62.43 41.75 -45.53
N ASN A 241 63.29 40.78 -45.20
CA ASN A 241 62.93 39.35 -45.17
C ASN A 241 63.32 38.64 -43.87
N ILE A 242 62.90 39.16 -42.72
CA ILE A 242 62.82 38.37 -41.48
C ILE A 242 61.39 37.85 -41.39
N THR A 243 61.14 36.71 -42.03
CA THR A 243 59.90 35.96 -41.87
C THR A 243 60.04 34.93 -40.77
N LEU A 244 58.96 34.77 -39.99
CA LEU A 244 58.91 33.89 -38.83
C LEU A 244 59.07 32.41 -39.28
N PRO A 245 59.94 31.60 -38.64
CA PRO A 245 60.19 30.24 -39.10
C PRO A 245 58.94 29.35 -39.00
N HIS A 246 58.68 28.53 -40.03
CA HIS A 246 57.56 27.56 -40.10
C HIS A 246 57.58 26.50 -39.00
N GLU A 247 58.68 26.35 -38.26
CA GLU A 247 58.84 25.36 -37.18
C GLU A 247 57.83 25.53 -36.04
N ILE A 248 57.37 26.76 -35.80
CA ILE A 248 56.38 27.06 -34.75
C ILE A 248 54.98 26.60 -35.18
N GLN A 249 54.63 26.76 -36.46
CA GLN A 249 53.33 26.34 -37.01
C GLN A 249 53.23 24.81 -37.10
N ASP A 250 54.30 24.13 -37.48
CA ASP A 250 54.33 22.66 -37.51
C ASP A 250 54.29 22.05 -36.11
N GLY A 251 54.93 22.69 -35.12
CA GLY A 251 54.82 22.29 -33.71
C GLY A 251 53.38 22.38 -33.21
N LEU A 252 52.66 23.45 -33.58
CA LEU A 252 51.26 23.66 -33.22
C LEU A 252 50.29 22.64 -33.83
N LEU A 253 50.52 22.25 -35.09
CA LEU A 253 49.76 21.21 -35.76
C LEU A 253 50.04 19.81 -35.19
N LYS A 254 51.28 19.54 -34.79
CA LYS A 254 51.67 18.26 -34.14
C LYS A 254 51.08 18.12 -32.73
N LEU A 255 51.01 19.20 -31.95
CA LEU A 255 50.34 19.17 -30.64
C LEU A 255 48.82 18.93 -30.75
N ASN A 256 48.18 19.45 -31.79
CA ASN A 256 46.76 19.18 -32.08
C ASN A 256 46.52 17.70 -32.47
N ALA A 257 47.44 17.12 -33.25
CA ALA A 257 47.37 15.72 -33.69
C ALA A 257 47.78 14.69 -32.61
N THR A 258 48.41 15.12 -31.51
CA THR A 258 48.86 14.25 -30.40
C THR A 258 47.82 14.16 -29.27
N LEU A 259 46.58 14.60 -29.52
CA LEU A 259 45.42 14.38 -28.66
C LEU A 259 44.66 13.03 -28.86
N PRO A 260 45.24 11.88 -29.30
CA PRO A 260 44.56 10.60 -29.19
C PRO A 260 44.99 9.90 -27.88
N THR A 261 44.04 9.67 -26.96
CA THR A 261 43.96 8.56 -25.95
C THR A 261 42.97 8.82 -24.81
N LEU A 262 42.31 9.98 -24.76
CA LEU A 262 41.35 10.27 -23.69
C LEU A 262 40.10 9.39 -23.75
N GLN A 263 39.66 8.95 -24.92
CA GLN A 263 38.50 8.06 -25.02
C GLN A 263 38.80 6.68 -24.40
N GLN A 264 39.99 6.12 -24.68
CA GLN A 264 40.43 4.86 -24.08
C GLN A 264 40.65 5.00 -22.58
N LEU A 265 41.31 6.07 -22.12
CA LEU A 265 41.48 6.32 -20.70
C LEU A 265 40.13 6.49 -19.98
N LYS A 266 39.12 7.08 -20.64
CA LYS A 266 37.76 7.17 -20.12
C LYS A 266 37.17 5.78 -19.92
N GLN A 267 37.19 4.95 -20.97
CA GLN A 267 36.62 3.60 -20.91
C GLN A 267 37.33 2.71 -19.88
N THR A 268 38.65 2.81 -19.76
CA THR A 268 39.41 2.08 -18.75
C THR A 268 39.09 2.54 -17.33
N MET A 269 38.98 3.86 -17.09
CA MET A 269 38.62 4.38 -15.77
C MET A 269 37.16 4.08 -15.40
N ASP A 270 36.23 4.22 -16.35
CA ASP A 270 34.83 3.86 -16.15
C ASP A 270 34.72 2.35 -15.83
N SER A 271 35.44 1.48 -16.55
CA SER A 271 35.49 0.04 -16.26
C SER A 271 36.08 -0.26 -14.89
N LEU A 272 37.21 0.37 -14.52
CA LEU A 272 37.87 0.13 -13.24
C LEU A 272 36.97 0.49 -12.04
N ILE A 273 36.11 1.50 -12.22
CA ILE A 273 35.13 1.90 -11.21
C ILE A 273 33.94 0.93 -11.22
N GLN A 274 33.42 0.55 -12.39
CA GLN A 274 32.19 -0.26 -12.49
C GLN A 274 32.38 -1.72 -12.06
N THR A 275 33.49 -2.35 -12.43
CA THR A 275 33.74 -3.78 -12.18
C THR A 275 33.56 -4.22 -10.72
N PRO A 276 34.14 -3.54 -9.70
CA PRO A 276 33.94 -3.97 -8.31
C PRO A 276 32.49 -3.81 -7.83
N PHE A 277 31.76 -2.78 -8.29
CA PHE A 277 30.35 -2.61 -7.93
C PHE A 277 29.45 -3.65 -8.60
N GLU A 278 29.74 -4.03 -9.84
CA GLU A 278 29.00 -5.10 -10.53
C GLU A 278 29.21 -6.46 -9.86
N GLU A 279 30.43 -6.76 -9.43
CA GLU A 279 30.74 -8.02 -8.74
C GLU A 279 30.06 -8.08 -7.36
N MET A 280 30.10 -7.00 -6.58
CA MET A 280 29.34 -6.91 -5.32
C MET A 280 27.84 -7.04 -5.54
N ARG A 281 27.28 -6.41 -6.58
CA ARG A 281 25.86 -6.57 -6.93
C ARG A 281 25.52 -8.01 -7.26
N ARG A 282 26.40 -8.71 -7.99
CA ARG A 282 26.23 -10.13 -8.31
C ARG A 282 26.23 -10.98 -7.05
N GLU A 283 27.14 -10.75 -6.11
CA GLU A 283 27.20 -11.46 -4.84
C GLU A 283 25.97 -11.20 -3.96
N VAL A 284 25.52 -9.94 -3.88
CA VAL A 284 24.29 -9.56 -3.17
C VAL A 284 23.06 -10.25 -3.78
N ASN A 285 22.94 -10.28 -5.11
CA ASN A 285 21.81 -10.91 -5.78
C ASN A 285 21.87 -12.45 -5.66
N ALA A 286 23.07 -13.04 -5.72
CA ALA A 286 23.23 -14.48 -5.51
C ALA A 286 22.89 -14.91 -4.07
N THR A 287 23.30 -14.11 -3.08
CA THR A 287 23.13 -14.44 -1.66
C THR A 287 21.72 -14.13 -1.17
N LEU A 288 21.18 -12.96 -1.53
CA LEU A 288 19.88 -12.50 -1.03
C LEU A 288 18.74 -12.85 -1.97
N GLY A 289 18.97 -13.00 -3.29
CA GLY A 289 17.93 -13.34 -4.26
C GLY A 289 17.47 -14.80 -4.25
N ALA A 290 18.25 -15.68 -3.61
CA ALA A 290 17.90 -17.08 -3.37
C ALA A 290 17.48 -17.34 -1.91
N PHE A 291 17.38 -16.29 -1.09
CA PHE A 291 17.00 -16.44 0.31
C PHE A 291 15.52 -16.81 0.41
N GLU A 292 15.22 -17.89 1.14
CA GLU A 292 13.85 -18.28 1.49
C GLU A 292 13.80 -18.58 2.98
N PHE A 293 12.86 -17.95 3.69
CA PHE A 293 12.67 -18.23 5.11
C PHE A 293 11.89 -19.53 5.30
N ASN A 294 12.47 -20.47 6.06
CA ASN A 294 11.82 -21.75 6.34
C ASN A 294 10.71 -21.59 7.40
N HIS A 295 9.46 -21.73 6.96
CA HIS A 295 8.27 -21.63 7.80
C HIS A 295 8.15 -22.74 8.87
N THR A 296 8.89 -23.85 8.74
CA THR A 296 8.87 -24.98 9.70
C THR A 296 9.61 -24.69 11.00
N LEU A 297 10.39 -23.60 11.06
CA LEU A 297 11.05 -23.14 12.29
C LEU A 297 10.06 -22.57 13.30
N LEU A 298 8.84 -22.26 12.87
CA LEU A 298 7.80 -21.69 13.71
C LEU A 298 6.87 -22.82 14.22
N PRO A 299 6.72 -22.99 15.54
CA PRO A 299 5.93 -24.09 16.10
C PRO A 299 4.44 -23.93 15.74
N VAL A 300 3.81 -25.04 15.39
CA VAL A 300 2.37 -25.12 15.15
C VAL A 300 1.75 -26.02 16.22
N PRO A 301 0.77 -25.55 17.02
CA PRO A 301 0.12 -26.35 18.04
C PRO A 301 -0.71 -27.45 17.38
N GLN A 302 -0.87 -28.62 18.00
CA GLN A 302 -1.66 -29.72 17.42
C GLN A 302 -3.17 -29.42 17.45
N MET A 303 -3.93 -29.97 16.50
CA MET A 303 -5.40 -29.89 16.53
C MET A 303 -5.95 -30.64 17.74
N ARG A 304 -7.04 -30.13 18.32
CA ARG A 304 -7.70 -30.74 19.47
C ARG A 304 -9.20 -30.81 19.24
N ASN A 305 -9.76 -32.00 19.42
CA ASN A 305 -11.21 -32.21 19.47
C ASN A 305 -11.62 -32.34 20.94
N VAL A 306 -12.72 -31.70 21.32
CA VAL A 306 -13.27 -31.75 22.67
C VAL A 306 -14.56 -32.55 22.60
N THR A 307 -14.72 -33.58 23.43
CA THR A 307 -15.92 -34.41 23.50
C THR A 307 -16.52 -34.34 24.91
N PHE A 308 -17.73 -33.78 25.05
CA PHE A 308 -18.44 -33.67 26.33
C PHE A 308 -19.92 -34.09 26.26
N CYS A 309 -20.53 -34.20 25.08
CA CYS A 309 -21.94 -34.58 24.93
C CYS A 309 -22.23 -36.04 25.29
N ASP A 310 -21.25 -36.93 25.09
CA ASP A 310 -21.30 -38.32 25.56
C ASP A 310 -21.46 -38.45 27.09
N ARG A 311 -21.24 -37.36 27.83
CA ARG A 311 -21.29 -37.33 29.30
C ARG A 311 -22.55 -36.65 29.85
N ILE A 312 -23.48 -36.21 29.00
CA ILE A 312 -24.73 -35.61 29.46
C ILE A 312 -25.69 -36.70 29.94
N ASP A 313 -26.04 -36.62 31.21
CA ASP A 313 -27.05 -37.49 31.81
C ASP A 313 -28.45 -37.03 31.39
N THR A 314 -29.16 -37.88 30.62
CA THR A 314 -30.55 -37.64 30.20
C THR A 314 -31.57 -38.32 31.10
N SER A 315 -31.11 -38.99 32.17
CA SER A 315 -31.96 -39.69 33.14
C SER A 315 -33.08 -38.83 33.73
N PRO A 316 -32.89 -37.54 34.08
CA PRO A 316 -33.96 -36.71 34.62
C PRO A 316 -35.13 -36.47 33.64
N LEU A 317 -34.85 -36.44 32.33
CA LEU A 317 -35.89 -36.31 31.30
C LEU A 317 -36.63 -37.63 31.11
N ASP A 318 -35.91 -38.75 31.13
CA ASP A 318 -36.48 -40.09 31.00
C ASP A 318 -37.40 -40.41 32.21
N GLU A 319 -36.97 -40.06 33.43
CA GLU A 319 -37.74 -40.24 34.67
C GLU A 319 -39.03 -39.40 34.67
N LEU A 320 -38.96 -38.13 34.23
CA LEU A 320 -40.14 -37.26 34.10
C LEU A 320 -41.18 -37.84 33.13
N GLY A 321 -40.73 -38.38 31.99
CA GLY A 321 -41.62 -39.03 31.02
C GLY A 321 -42.31 -40.28 31.59
N GLU A 322 -41.58 -41.09 32.35
CA GLU A 322 -42.13 -42.27 33.02
C GLU A 322 -43.15 -41.91 34.11
N GLU A 323 -42.85 -40.90 34.95
CA GLU A 323 -43.76 -40.42 35.99
C GLU A 323 -45.05 -39.82 35.40
N LEU A 324 -44.95 -39.02 34.33
CA LEU A 324 -46.10 -38.45 33.62
C LEU A 324 -47.01 -39.55 33.05
N ARG A 325 -46.43 -40.61 32.50
CA ARG A 325 -47.17 -41.78 32.01
C ARG A 325 -47.85 -42.54 33.15
N GLY A 326 -47.16 -42.72 34.27
CA GLY A 326 -47.70 -43.31 35.48
C GLY A 326 -48.91 -42.53 36.02
N ALA A 327 -48.75 -41.21 36.18
CA ALA A 327 -49.80 -40.32 36.66
C ALA A 327 -51.03 -40.30 35.74
N ALA A 328 -50.83 -40.24 34.43
CA ALA A 328 -51.93 -40.28 33.46
C ALA A 328 -52.71 -41.62 33.51
N ARG A 329 -52.00 -42.73 33.67
CA ARG A 329 -52.63 -44.07 33.80
C ARG A 329 -53.46 -44.18 35.07
N TRP A 330 -52.94 -43.71 36.21
CA TRP A 330 -53.70 -43.65 37.46
C TRP A 330 -54.92 -42.72 37.37
N GLY A 331 -54.76 -41.56 36.73
CA GLY A 331 -55.86 -40.63 36.48
C GLY A 331 -56.99 -41.26 35.65
N LEU A 332 -56.66 -42.01 34.60
CA LEU A 332 -57.65 -42.74 33.80
C LEU A 332 -58.38 -43.85 34.58
N ILE A 333 -57.67 -44.57 35.46
CA ILE A 333 -58.27 -45.61 36.30
C ILE A 333 -59.26 -45.00 37.30
N VAL A 334 -58.87 -43.92 37.99
CA VAL A 334 -59.75 -43.21 38.95
C VAL A 334 -60.99 -42.68 38.23
N LEU A 335 -60.80 -42.08 37.05
CA LEU A 335 -61.87 -41.52 36.24
C LEU A 335 -62.84 -42.61 35.75
N ALA A 336 -62.34 -43.80 35.38
CA ALA A 336 -63.17 -44.95 35.06
C ALA A 336 -63.96 -45.50 36.26
N LEU A 337 -63.36 -45.53 37.46
CA LEU A 337 -64.06 -45.95 38.69
C LEU A 337 -65.20 -44.99 39.04
N VAL A 338 -64.97 -43.68 38.93
CA VAL A 338 -66.00 -42.65 39.16
C VAL A 338 -67.13 -42.74 38.13
N ALA A 339 -66.86 -43.22 36.91
CA ALA A 339 -67.89 -43.39 35.88
C ALA A 339 -68.82 -44.60 36.11
N VAL A 340 -68.40 -45.57 36.92
CA VAL A 340 -69.14 -46.82 37.20
C VAL A 340 -70.02 -46.71 38.45
N VAL A 341 -69.69 -45.81 39.38
CA VAL A 341 -70.43 -45.54 40.63
C VAL A 341 -71.54 -44.53 40.39
#